data_AF-A0A6P0TE63-F1
#
_entry.id   AF-A0A6P0TE63-F1
#
_cell.length_a   1.000
_cell.length_b   1.000
_cell.length_c   1.000
_cell.angle_alpha   90.00
_cell.angle_beta   90.00
_cell.angle_gamma   90.00
#
_symmetry.space_group_name_H-M   'P 1'
#
loop_
_entity.id
_entity.type
_entity.pdbx_description
1 polymer ?
#
loop_
_entity_poly.entity_id
_entity_poly.type
_entity_poly.pdbx_seq_one_letter_code
_entity_poly.pdbx_strand_id
1 'polypeptide(L)' 'MLPDNPGKWLVSLGQHQPQPKLSLFCFSPAGAGATFFRQWPALLPHGINLWAIRLPGRETRLREPLVTDWANLMEP' A
#
# COMPACT_ATOMS: atom_id res chain seq x y z
N MET A 1 -6.52 -1.05 -17.01
CA MET A 1 -7.74 -0.66 -16.30
C MET A 1 -7.37 -0.61 -14.83
N LEU A 2 -7.12 0.58 -14.26
CA LEU A 2 -6.88 0.68 -12.82
C LEU A 2 -8.06 -0.01 -12.12
N PRO A 3 -7.83 -0.89 -11.14
CA PRO A 3 -8.91 -1.62 -10.49
C PRO A 3 -9.97 -0.61 -10.04
N ASP A 4 -11.25 -0.88 -10.31
CA ASP A 4 -12.40 0.04 -10.18
C ASP A 4 -12.56 0.72 -8.79
N ASN A 5 -11.68 0.42 -7.84
CA ASN A 5 -11.56 1.10 -6.56
C ASN A 5 -10.08 1.15 -6.09
N PRO A 6 -9.39 2.31 -6.18
CA PRO A 6 -8.02 2.46 -5.68
C PRO A 6 -7.91 2.20 -4.17
N GLY A 7 -8.99 2.39 -3.39
CA GLY A 7 -9.05 2.06 -1.97
C GLY A 7 -8.93 0.56 -1.66
N LYS A 8 -9.06 -0.31 -2.67
CA LYS A 8 -8.80 -1.75 -2.54
C LYS A 8 -7.31 -2.07 -2.36
N TRP A 9 -6.44 -1.24 -2.93
CA TRP A 9 -5.00 -1.47 -3.03
C TRP A 9 -4.18 -0.53 -2.16
N LEU A 10 -4.69 0.67 -1.88
CA LEU A 10 -3.96 1.69 -1.15
C LEU A 10 -4.47 1.79 0.29
N VAL A 11 -3.54 1.72 1.24
CA VAL A 11 -3.79 2.01 2.65
C VAL A 11 -3.05 3.29 3.00
N SER A 12 -3.79 4.37 3.26
CA SER A 12 -3.21 5.60 3.83
C SER A 12 -2.80 5.32 5.27
N LEU A 13 -1.53 5.52 5.58
CA LEU A 13 -1.02 5.39 6.94
C LEU A 13 -0.59 6.77 7.45
N GLY A 14 -1.21 7.20 8.55
CA GLY A 14 -0.99 8.53 9.12
C GLY A 14 -1.88 9.61 8.53
N GLN A 15 -1.44 10.87 8.66
CA GLN A 15 -2.18 12.04 8.22
C GLN A 15 -2.09 12.21 6.71
N HIS A 16 -3.23 12.14 6.03
CA HIS A 16 -3.32 12.40 4.60
C HIS A 16 -3.28 13.90 4.32
N GLN A 17 -2.24 14.36 3.61
CA GLN A 17 -2.12 15.73 3.14
C GLN A 17 -2.74 15.86 1.74
N PRO A 18 -3.63 16.83 1.48
CA PRO A 18 -4.17 17.07 0.15
C PRO A 18 -3.11 17.46 -0.90
N GLN A 19 -2.02 18.11 -0.45
CA GLN A 19 -0.89 18.52 -1.28
C GLN A 19 0.41 18.09 -0.60
N PRO A 20 0.77 16.80 -0.66
CA PRO A 20 2.00 16.32 -0.08
C PRO A 20 3.20 16.82 -0.89
N LYS A 21 4.31 17.06 -0.22
CA LYS A 21 5.61 17.27 -0.88
C LYS A 21 6.10 16.00 -1.55
N LEU A 22 5.72 14.84 -1.01
CA LEU A 22 6.09 13.52 -1.52
C LEU A 22 5.02 12.48 -1.18
N SER A 23 4.70 11.60 -2.12
CA SER A 23 3.89 10.40 -1.89
C SER A 23 4.81 9.18 -1.90
N LEU A 24 4.91 8.49 -0.78
CA LEU A 24 5.71 7.29 -0.61
C LEU A 24 4.81 6.05 -0.70
N PHE A 25 5.03 5.23 -1.72
CA PHE A 25 4.32 3.97 -1.92
C PHE A 25 5.18 2.79 -1.45
N CYS A 26 4.66 2.00 -0.51
CA CYS A 26 5.42 0.97 0.17
C CYS A 26 4.86 -0.43 -0.09
N PHE A 27 5.71 -1.29 -0.67
CA PHE A 27 5.46 -2.71 -0.83
C PHE A 27 6.05 -3.46 0.36
N SER A 28 5.23 -4.26 1.02
CA SER A 28 5.63 -4.97 2.24
C SER A 28 6.58 -6.13 1.91
N PRO A 29 7.51 -6.49 2.81
CA PRO A 29 8.32 -7.70 2.66
C PRO A 29 7.45 -8.96 2.54
N ALA A 30 8.04 -10.03 2.00
CA ALA A 30 7.39 -11.33 1.96
C ALA A 30 6.94 -11.77 3.37
N GLY A 31 5.72 -12.29 3.48
CA GLY A 31 5.14 -12.68 4.77
C GLY A 31 4.26 -11.60 5.40
N ALA A 32 4.51 -10.33 5.12
CA ALA A 32 3.82 -9.20 5.74
C ALA A 32 2.71 -8.61 4.85
N GLY A 33 1.96 -7.66 5.41
CA GLY A 33 1.06 -6.80 4.66
C GLY A 33 1.18 -5.35 5.08
N ALA A 34 0.23 -4.51 4.66
CA ALA A 34 0.30 -3.06 4.76
C ALA A 34 0.55 -2.57 6.19
N THR A 35 0.09 -3.31 7.21
CA THR A 35 0.29 -2.96 8.62
C THR A 35 1.74 -3.01 9.10
N PHE A 36 2.66 -3.61 8.32
CA PHE A 36 4.09 -3.57 8.59
C PHE A 36 4.61 -2.14 8.77
N PHE A 37 4.07 -1.19 8.00
CA PHE A 37 4.49 0.21 8.03
C PHE A 37 3.75 1.07 9.05
N ARG A 38 2.91 0.50 9.94
CA ARG A 38 2.00 1.28 10.81
C ARG A 38 2.68 2.30 11.74
N GLN A 39 3.94 2.08 12.09
CA GLN A 39 4.71 2.97 12.97
C GLN A 39 5.46 4.07 12.21
N TRP A 40 5.64 3.92 10.90
CA TRP A 40 6.42 4.84 10.07
C TRP A 40 5.86 6.27 10.01
N PRO A 41 4.53 6.52 10.01
CA PRO A 41 4.03 7.89 9.97
C PRO A 41 4.55 8.78 11.09
N ALA A 42 4.87 8.22 12.27
CA ALA A 42 5.44 8.96 13.39
C ALA A 42 6.93 9.30 13.22
N LEU A 43 7.61 8.66 12.27
CA LEU A 43 9.04 8.82 11.99
C LEU A 43 9.31 9.64 10.72
N LEU A 44 8.27 9.84 9.89
CA LEU A 44 8.40 10.55 8.63
C LEU A 44 8.27 12.07 8.82
N PRO A 45 9.05 12.88 8.08
CA PRO A 45 8.87 14.32 8.04
C PRO A 45 7.45 14.75 7.62
N HIS A 46 7.03 15.93 8.06
CA HIS A 46 5.77 16.54 7.62
C HIS A 46 5.72 16.73 6.09
N GLY A 47 4.53 16.51 5.52
CA GLY A 47 4.29 16.66 4.09
C GLY A 47 4.54 15.38 3.27
N ILE A 48 4.83 14.25 3.91
CA ILE A 48 4.91 12.95 3.25
C ILE A 48 3.61 12.19 3.46
N ASN A 49 2.95 11.81 2.37
CA ASN A 49 1.85 10.84 2.41
C ASN A 49 2.42 9.43 2.28
N LEU A 50 2.14 8.56 3.25
CA LEU A 50 2.55 7.17 3.22
C LEU A 50 1.38 6.28 2.76
N TRP A 51 1.60 5.57 1.66
CA TRP A 51 0.65 4.64 1.07
C TRP A 51 1.23 3.22 1.10
N ALA A 52 0.74 2.40 2.01
CA ALA A 52 1.10 0.98 2.02
C ALA A 52 0.22 0.20 1.03
N ILE A 53 0.84 -0.64 0.21
CA ILE A 53 0.15 -1.43 -0.80
C ILE A 53 -0.45 -2.69 -0.16
N ARG A 54 -1.76 -2.84 -0.29
CA ARG A 54 -2.53 -4.02 0.14
C ARG A 54 -2.58 -5.06 -0.97
N LEU A 55 -1.60 -5.94 -0.97
CA LEU A 55 -1.50 -7.03 -1.93
C LEU A 55 -2.57 -8.12 -1.69
N PRO A 56 -3.06 -8.79 -2.75
CA PRO A 56 -3.86 -10.00 -2.66
C PRO A 56 -3.16 -11.11 -1.87
N GLY A 57 -3.92 -11.96 -1.19
CA GLY A 57 -3.39 -13.06 -0.40
C GLY A 57 -2.72 -12.64 0.91
N ARG A 58 -2.87 -11.37 1.33
CA ARG A 58 -2.30 -10.81 2.57
C ARG A 58 -3.36 -10.12 3.41
N GLU A 59 -3.23 -10.20 4.73
CA GLU A 59 -4.08 -9.49 5.70
C GLU A 59 -5.59 -9.57 5.38
N THR A 60 -6.25 -8.44 5.19
CA THR A 60 -7.68 -8.36 4.89
C THR A 60 -8.06 -8.93 3.52
N ARG A 61 -7.07 -9.20 2.65
CA ARG A 61 -7.24 -9.87 1.35
C ARG A 61 -6.69 -11.30 1.33
N LEU A 62 -6.54 -11.94 2.50
CA LEU A 62 -5.94 -13.29 2.63
C LEU A 62 -6.60 -14.37 1.76
N ARG A 63 -7.90 -14.26 1.49
CA ARG A 63 -8.65 -15.24 0.67
C ARG A 63 -8.46 -15.05 -0.84
N GLU A 64 -7.87 -13.94 -1.27
CA GLU A 64 -7.58 -13.71 -2.68
C GLU A 64 -6.30 -14.46 -3.09
N PRO A 65 -6.17 -14.92 -4.35
CA PRO A 65 -4.95 -15.56 -4.83
C PRO A 65 -3.72 -14.67 -4.64
N LEU A 66 -2.61 -15.25 -4.21
CA LEU A 66 -1.33 -14.54 -4.08
C LEU A 66 -0.83 -14.10 -5.46
N VAL A 67 -0.33 -12.88 -5.53
CA VAL A 67 0.46 -12.43 -6.69
C VAL A 67 1.88 -12.95 -6.53
N THR A 68 2.30 -13.82 -7.43
CA THR A 68 3.63 -14.46 -7.44
C THR A 68 4.54 -13.98 -8.57
N ASP A 69 4.01 -13.14 -9.46
CA ASP A 69 4.72 -12.55 -10.59
C ASP A 69 4.44 -11.04 -10.64
N TRP A 70 5.51 -10.26 -10.85
CA TRP A 70 5.44 -8.81 -10.95
C TRP A 70 4.69 -8.35 -12.21
N ALA A 71 4.79 -9.09 -13.32
CA ALA A 71 4.06 -8.77 -14.54
C ALA A 71 2.55 -8.76 -14.28
N ASN A 72 2.04 -9.79 -13.60
CA ASN A 72 0.61 -9.91 -13.22
C ASN A 72 0.12 -8.80 -12.28
N LEU A 73 1.02 -8.10 -11.57
CA LEU A 73 0.63 -6.95 -10.75
C LEU A 73 0.45 -5.67 -11.59
N MET A 74 1.17 -5.58 -12.71
CA MET A 74 1.26 -4.39 -13.56
C MET A 74 0.40 -4.49 -14.82
N GLU A 75 -0.11 -5.68 -15.15
CA GLU A 75 -0.99 -5.87 -16.29
C GLU A 75 -2.32 -5.11 -16.12
N PRO A 76 -2.83 -4.51 -17.22
CA PRO A 76 -4.00 -3.65 -17.21
C PRO A 76 -5.33 -4.39 -16.99
#